data_AF-A0A1W9Q8G2-F1
#
_entry.id   AF-A0A1W9Q8G2-F1
#
_cell.length_a   1.000
_cell.length_b   1.000
_cell.length_c   1.000
_cell.angle_alpha   90.00
_cell.angle_beta   90.00
_cell.angle_gamma   90.00
#
_symmetry.space_group_name_H-M   'P 1'
#
loop_
_entity.id
_entity.type
_entity.pdbx_description
1 polymer ?
#
loop_
_entity_poly.entity_id
_entity_poly.type
_entity_poly.pdbx_seq_one_letter_code
_entity_poly.pdbx_strand_id
1 'polypeptide(L)'
;MKESVTQRRSLGGARREATERVVLRGCGVDEEAWTLNVSRGGLRVVVEGALFVGSQYSVAFPDGRERPVKVVWLREEADGQIAGLQFLDGPVIDVPGGLD
;
A
#
# COMPACT_ATOMS: atom_id res chain seq x y z
N MET A 1 -14.62 -23.31 -16.37
CA MET A 1 -13.23 -23.35 -16.89
C MET A 1 -12.73 -21.91 -16.90
N LYS A 2 -11.51 -21.68 -16.38
CA LYS A 2 -11.07 -20.42 -15.77
C LYS A 2 -10.87 -19.29 -16.80
N GLU A 3 -11.55 -18.15 -16.61
CA GLU A 3 -11.17 -16.90 -17.26
C GLU A 3 -10.24 -16.12 -16.33
N SER A 4 -9.02 -15.94 -16.80
CA SER A 4 -7.91 -15.29 -16.13
C SER A 4 -8.24 -13.82 -15.89
N VAL A 5 -8.41 -13.45 -14.62
CA VAL A 5 -8.52 -12.05 -14.21
C VAL A 5 -7.25 -11.32 -14.64
N THR A 6 -7.44 -10.40 -15.58
CA THR A 6 -6.43 -9.52 -16.16
C THR A 6 -5.54 -8.93 -15.06
N GLN A 7 -4.26 -9.30 -15.10
CA GLN A 7 -3.20 -8.68 -14.32
C GLN A 7 -3.10 -7.23 -14.77
N ARG A 8 -3.72 -6.31 -14.03
CA ARG A 8 -3.46 -4.87 -14.19
C ARG A 8 -1.94 -4.69 -14.04
N ARG A 9 -1.26 -4.34 -15.13
CA ARG A 9 0.18 -4.04 -15.13
C ARG A 9 0.41 -2.82 -14.24
N SER A 10 0.70 -3.04 -12.97
CA SER A 10 1.23 -2.01 -12.09
C SER A 10 2.59 -1.58 -12.64
N LEU A 11 2.72 -0.34 -13.12
CA LEU A 11 3.97 0.26 -13.58
C LEU A 11 5.02 0.46 -12.45
N GLY A 12 4.69 0.09 -11.22
CA GLY A 12 5.65 0.00 -10.11
C GLY A 12 6.64 -1.12 -10.40
N GLY A 13 7.93 -0.76 -10.54
CA GLY A 13 9.02 -1.70 -10.88
C GLY A 13 9.10 -2.92 -9.96
N ALA A 14 10.05 -3.83 -10.23
CA ALA A 14 10.21 -5.10 -9.52
C ALA A 14 10.01 -4.96 -7.99
N ARG A 15 9.05 -5.72 -7.46
CA ARG A 15 8.78 -5.79 -6.02
C ARG A 15 9.94 -6.52 -5.36
N ARG A 16 10.50 -5.93 -4.32
CA ARG A 16 11.46 -6.58 -3.43
C ARG A 16 10.70 -7.05 -2.20
N GLU A 17 10.91 -8.31 -1.83
CA GLU A 17 10.41 -8.80 -0.53
C GLU A 17 11.05 -7.98 0.58
N ALA A 18 10.24 -7.66 1.60
CA ALA A 18 10.65 -6.87 2.75
C ALA A 18 9.82 -7.33 3.94
N THR A 19 10.40 -7.25 5.14
CA THR A 19 9.75 -7.63 6.41
C THR A 19 9.98 -6.56 7.48
N GLU A 20 10.11 -5.31 7.04
CA GLU A 20 10.34 -4.16 7.90
C GLU A 20 9.04 -3.78 8.61
N ARG A 21 9.15 -3.42 9.89
CA ARG A 21 8.05 -2.79 10.63
C ARG A 21 7.96 -1.32 10.24
N VAL A 22 6.77 -0.87 9.87
CA VAL A 22 6.47 0.53 9.56
C VAL A 22 5.33 1.02 10.44
N VAL A 23 5.18 2.34 10.55
CA VAL A 23 4.05 2.95 11.26
C VAL A 23 3.23 3.77 10.26
N LEU A 24 1.93 3.52 10.21
CA LEU A 24 0.98 4.30 9.42
C LEU A 24 0.41 5.40 10.32
N ARG A 25 0.76 6.65 10.02
CA ARG A 25 0.29 7.83 10.75
C ARG A 25 -0.86 8.49 10.01
N GLY A 26 -1.95 8.75 10.71
CA GLY A 26 -3.12 9.43 10.14
C GLY A 26 -4.44 8.79 10.57
N CYS A 27 -5.55 9.47 10.30
CA CYS A 27 -6.91 9.02 10.67
C CYS A 27 -7.16 8.76 12.18
N GLY A 28 -6.33 9.33 13.07
CA GLY A 28 -6.60 9.41 14.50
C GLY A 28 -5.65 8.59 15.38
N VAL A 29 -5.33 7.36 14.99
CA VAL A 29 -4.42 6.47 15.72
C VAL A 29 -3.35 5.94 14.77
N ASP A 30 -2.12 5.89 15.27
CA ASP A 30 -1.00 5.30 14.54
C ASP A 30 -1.13 3.77 14.53
N GLU A 31 -1.05 3.16 13.34
CA GLU A 31 -1.15 1.72 13.16
C GLU A 31 0.23 1.12 12.85
N GLU A 32 0.66 0.12 13.62
CA GLU A 32 1.86 -0.65 13.29
C GLU A 32 1.55 -1.66 12.18
N ALA A 33 2.45 -1.75 11.20
CA ALA A 33 2.27 -2.67 10.07
C ALA A 33 3.60 -3.32 9.66
N TRP A 34 3.51 -4.51 9.09
CA TRP A 34 4.66 -5.26 8.57
C TRP A 34 4.64 -5.24 7.06
N THR A 35 5.73 -4.79 6.43
CA THR A 35 5.83 -4.89 4.97
C THR A 35 5.86 -6.36 4.54
N LEU A 36 5.23 -6.65 3.40
CA LEU A 36 5.40 -7.90 2.66
C LEU A 36 6.32 -7.72 1.45
N ASN A 37 6.22 -6.54 0.82
CA ASN A 37 7.08 -6.15 -0.30
C ASN A 37 6.99 -4.65 -0.54
N VAL A 38 8.06 -4.11 -1.12
CA VAL A 38 8.19 -2.71 -1.50
C VAL A 38 8.59 -2.61 -2.96
N SER A 39 8.05 -1.61 -3.66
CA SER A 39 8.40 -1.24 -5.02
C SER A 39 8.63 0.27 -5.11
N ARG A 40 9.00 0.76 -6.29
CA ARG A 40 9.10 2.21 -6.53
C ARG A 40 7.76 2.95 -6.35
N GLY A 41 6.64 2.28 -6.64
CA GLY A 41 5.31 2.89 -6.66
C GLY A 41 4.49 2.70 -5.38
N GLY A 42 4.97 1.89 -4.44
CA GLY A 42 4.21 1.58 -3.23
C GLY A 42 4.70 0.32 -2.53
N LEU A 43 3.93 -0.11 -1.54
CA LEU A 43 4.20 -1.25 -0.67
C LEU A 43 2.95 -2.10 -0.43
N ARG A 44 3.16 -3.35 -0.05
CA ARG A 44 2.13 -4.17 0.60
C ARG A 44 2.48 -4.34 2.06
N VAL A 45 1.48 -4.25 2.93
CA VAL A 45 1.64 -4.43 4.36
C VAL A 45 0.58 -5.37 4.93
N VAL A 46 0.88 -5.97 6.08
CA VAL A 46 -0.09 -6.59 6.98
C VAL A 46 -0.25 -5.67 8.19
N VAL A 47 -1.48 -5.44 8.61
CA VAL A 47 -1.85 -4.58 9.74
C VAL A 47 -3.00 -5.24 10.50
N GLU A 48 -2.99 -5.14 11.84
CA GLU A 48 -4.07 -5.68 12.67
C GLU A 48 -5.29 -4.74 12.67
N GLY A 49 -5.05 -3.43 12.73
CA GLY A 49 -6.06 -2.39 12.67
C GLY A 49 -6.74 -2.25 11.32
N ALA A 50 -7.91 -1.59 11.34
CA ALA A 50 -8.73 -1.40 10.15
C ALA A 50 -8.22 -0.21 9.32
N LEU A 51 -7.90 -0.48 8.06
CA LEU A 51 -7.69 0.52 7.03
C LEU A 51 -8.91 0.59 6.10
N PHE A 52 -9.03 1.70 5.38
CA PHE A 52 -10.09 1.93 4.42
C PHE A 52 -9.51 2.30 3.05
N VAL A 53 -10.04 1.71 1.98
CA VAL A 53 -9.65 2.08 0.61
C VAL A 53 -9.95 3.56 0.38
N GLY A 54 -8.98 4.27 -0.18
CA GLY A 54 -9.06 5.70 -0.43
C GLY A 54 -8.44 6.57 0.66
N SER A 55 -8.32 6.06 1.90
CA SER A 55 -7.67 6.77 3.00
C SER A 55 -6.21 7.06 2.71
N GLN A 56 -5.75 8.21 3.20
CA GLN A 56 -4.37 8.64 3.10
C GLN A 56 -3.69 8.58 4.46
N TYR A 57 -2.46 8.11 4.46
CA TYR A 57 -1.60 8.03 5.64
C TYR A 57 -0.22 8.55 5.28
N SER A 58 0.59 8.74 6.31
CA SER A 58 2.02 8.88 6.18
C SER A 58 2.68 7.59 6.70
N VAL A 59 3.46 6.91 5.87
CA VAL A 59 4.19 5.71 6.31
C VAL A 59 5.58 6.10 6.80
N ALA A 60 5.86 5.83 8.08
CA ALA A 60 7.16 6.02 8.70
C ALA A 60 7.96 4.71 8.67
N PHE A 61 9.17 4.78 8.11
CA PHE A 61 10.11 3.68 7.99
C PHE A 61 11.12 3.65 9.15
N PRO A 62 11.76 2.49 9.44
CA PRO A 62 12.76 2.38 10.51
C PRO A 62 13.96 3.31 10.38
N ASP A 63 14.31 3.69 9.16
CA ASP A 63 15.42 4.61 8.86
C ASP A 63 15.06 6.10 9.01
N GLY A 64 13.86 6.39 9.52
CA GLY A 64 13.37 7.75 9.75
C GLY A 64 12.78 8.42 8.52
N ARG A 65 12.76 7.76 7.35
CA ARG A 65 12.02 8.27 6.19
C ARG A 65 10.52 8.20 6.44
N GLU A 66 9.80 9.19 5.95
CA GLU A 66 8.36 9.26 6.05
C GLU A 66 7.79 9.63 4.67
N ARG A 67 6.77 8.90 4.20
CA ARG A 67 6.23 9.08 2.84
C ARG A 67 4.70 9.08 2.83
N PRO A 68 4.05 10.01 2.12
CA PRO A 68 2.59 10.00 1.98
C PRO A 68 2.14 8.82 1.11
N VAL A 69 1.08 8.14 1.55
CA VAL A 69 0.50 6.98 0.87
C VAL A 69 -1.01 7.04 0.81
N LYS A 70 -1.58 6.36 -0.19
CA LYS A 70 -3.02 6.09 -0.29
C LYS A 70 -3.28 4.58 -0.27
N VAL A 71 -4.28 4.14 0.48
CA VAL A 71 -4.77 2.77 0.43
C VAL A 71 -5.51 2.56 -0.91
N VAL A 72 -5.01 1.68 -1.77
CA VAL A 72 -5.58 1.42 -3.10
C VAL A 72 -6.22 0.04 -3.23
N TRP A 73 -5.96 -0.84 -2.27
CA TRP A 73 -6.49 -2.19 -2.23
C TRP A 73 -6.43 -2.76 -0.81
N LEU A 74 -7.41 -3.58 -0.44
CA LEU A 74 -7.48 -4.30 0.83
C LEU A 74 -7.92 -5.74 0.60
N ARG A 75 -7.47 -6.62 1.49
CA ARG A 75 -8.01 -7.97 1.70
C ARG A 75 -8.07 -8.24 3.19
N GLU A 76 -9.23 -8.66 3.67
CA GLU A 76 -9.40 -9.13 5.05
C GLU A 76 -8.72 -10.48 5.25
N GLU A 77 -8.11 -10.65 6.42
CA GLU A 77 -7.56 -11.89 6.93
C GLU A 77 -8.12 -12.11 8.36
N ALA A 78 -7.88 -13.28 8.96
CA ALA A 78 -8.44 -13.61 10.28
C ALA A 78 -8.03 -12.61 11.39
N ASP A 79 -6.78 -12.14 11.34
CA ASP A 79 -6.16 -11.31 12.38
C ASP A 79 -5.84 -9.88 11.91
N GLY A 80 -6.50 -9.42 10.84
CA GLY A 80 -6.28 -8.07 10.33
C GLY A 80 -6.48 -7.96 8.82
N GLN A 81 -5.64 -7.16 8.17
CA GLN A 81 -5.77 -6.85 6.76
C GLN A 81 -4.43 -6.88 6.03
N ILE A 82 -4.46 -7.35 4.78
CA ILE A 82 -3.38 -7.08 3.83
C ILE A 82 -3.79 -5.85 3.01
N ALA A 83 -2.95 -4.83 3.04
CA ALA A 83 -3.19 -3.57 2.33
C ALA A 83 -2.17 -3.33 1.22
N GLY A 84 -2.66 -2.81 0.09
CA GLY A 84 -1.83 -2.22 -0.95
C GLY A 84 -1.81 -0.70 -0.79
N LEU A 85 -0.62 -0.15 -0.57
CA LEU A 85 -0.40 1.29 -0.37
C LEU A 85 0.36 1.85 -1.57
N GLN A 86 -0.15 2.93 -2.16
CA GLN A 86 0.51 3.66 -3.24
C GLN A 86 1.22 4.89 -2.68
N PHE A 87 2.48 5.10 -3.04
CA PHE A 87 3.20 6.33 -2.70
C PHE A 87 2.64 7.52 -3.50
N LEU A 88 2.41 8.64 -2.81
CA LEU A 88 1.87 9.87 -3.40
C LEU A 88 2.95 10.90 -3.77
N ASP A 89 4.17 10.71 -3.26
CA ASP A 89 5.36 11.52 -3.52
C ASP A 89 6.26 10.94 -4.65
N GLY A 90 5.82 9.85 -5.28
CA GLY A 90 6.45 9.31 -6.48
C GLY A 90 6.00 10.03 -7.76
N PRO A 91 6.64 9.77 -8.91
CA PRO A 91 6.13 10.27 -10.18
C PRO A 91 4.67 9.81 -10.36
N VAL A 92 3.78 10.72 -10.74
CA VAL A 92 2.36 10.44 -10.98
C VAL A 92 2.27 9.33 -12.03
N ILE A 93 1.88 8.13 -11.59
CA ILE A 93 1.54 7.04 -12.49
C ILE A 93 0.10 7.30 -12.93
N ASP A 94 -0.05 7.97 -14.06
CA ASP A 94 -1.35 8.09 -14.73
C ASP A 94 -1.92 6.67 -14.94
N VAL A 95 -3.08 6.41 -14.35
CA VAL A 95 -3.88 5.23 -14.65
C VAL A 95 -4.78 5.62 -15.81
N PRO A 96 -4.49 5.21 -17.06
CA PRO A 96 -5.34 5.55 -18.18
C PRO A 96 -6.76 4.99 -17.91
N GLY A 97 -7.73 5.88 -17.70
CA GLY A 97 -9.14 5.51 -17.49
C GLY A 97 -9.96 6.36 -16.50
N GLY A 98 -9.45 7.44 -15.93
CA GLY A 98 -10.30 8.41 -15.21
C GLY A 98 -10.98 9.35 -16.20
N LEU A 99 -12.27 9.13 -16.47
CA LEU A 99 -13.08 10.02 -17.30
C LEU A 99 -13.37 11.33 -16.55
N ASP A 100 -13.26 12.44 -17.28
CA ASP A 100 -13.92 13.73 -16.97
C ASP A 100 -15.39 13.55 -16.53
#